data_AF-A0A959CCV1-F1
#
_entry.id   AF-A0A959CCV1-F1
#
_cell.length_a   1.000
_cell.length_b   1.000
_cell.length_c   1.000
_cell.angle_alpha   90.00
_cell.angle_beta   90.00
_cell.angle_gamma   90.00
#
_symmetry.space_group_name_H-M   'P 1'
#
loop_
_entity.id
_entity.type
_entity.pdbx_description
1 polymer ?
#
loop_
_entity_poly.entity_id
_entity_poly.type
_entity_poly.pdbx_seq_one_letter_code
_entity_poly.pdbx_strand_id
1 'polypeptide(L)'
;RLHLRERDNLYRYNLAYLRFQQRDYASAMPLLQQVDLEDPLNNLDARRMLLRSYYELGEWSALESLLQSFSAYLRRQKNLGYHRVTNENLILFTKKLMDRDRRDRAAAAALRTAIDATPDVAERAWLLEQLGV
;
A
#
# COMPACT_ATOMS: atom_id res chain seq x y z
N ARG A 1 23.61 -14.41 -13.68
CA ARG A 1 24.34 -13.80 -12.53
C ARG A 1 23.79 -12.38 -12.38
N LEU A 2 23.02 -12.08 -11.34
CA LEU A 2 22.48 -10.72 -11.11
C LEU A 2 23.63 -9.70 -10.97
N HIS A 3 23.48 -8.53 -11.60
CA HIS A 3 24.42 -7.40 -11.50
C HIS A 3 24.46 -6.86 -10.06
N LEU A 4 25.57 -6.20 -9.66
CA LEU A 4 25.74 -5.73 -8.27
C LEU A 4 24.62 -4.80 -7.78
N ARG A 5 24.10 -3.94 -8.66
CA ARG A 5 23.00 -3.01 -8.32
C ARG A 5 21.68 -3.74 -8.05
N GLU A 6 21.35 -4.73 -8.87
CA GLU A 6 20.16 -5.57 -8.69
C GLU A 6 20.20 -6.34 -7.36
N ARG A 7 21.39 -6.78 -6.94
CA ARG A 7 21.58 -7.46 -5.65
C ARG A 7 21.34 -6.54 -4.47
N ASP A 8 21.84 -5.31 -4.52
CA ASP A 8 21.64 -4.34 -3.44
C ASP A 8 20.17 -3.93 -3.32
N ASN A 9 19.49 -3.68 -4.44
CA ASN A 9 18.06 -3.37 -4.45
C ASN A 9 17.22 -4.53 -3.91
N LEU A 10 17.51 -5.77 -4.32
CA LEU A 10 16.79 -6.95 -3.83
C LEU A 10 17.04 -7.19 -2.34
N TYR A 11 18.27 -6.97 -1.86
CA TYR A 11 18.60 -7.05 -0.44
C TYR A 11 17.81 -6.02 0.38
N ARG A 12 17.81 -4.75 -0.04
CA ARG A 12 17.05 -3.68 0.62
C ARG A 12 15.56 -3.97 0.65
N TYR A 13 15.00 -4.43 -0.47
CA TYR A 13 13.61 -4.83 -0.56
C TYR A 13 13.26 -5.96 0.41
N ASN A 14 14.04 -7.03 0.43
CA ASN A 14 13.81 -8.17 1.32
C ASN A 14 13.95 -7.79 2.79
N LEU A 15 14.91 -6.93 3.13
CA LEU A 15 15.07 -6.42 4.49
C LEU A 15 13.87 -5.55 4.88
N ALA A 16 13.40 -4.68 3.99
CA ALA A 16 12.20 -3.89 4.20
C ALA A 16 10.97 -4.77 4.41
N TYR A 17 10.84 -5.83 3.61
CA TYR A 17 9.77 -6.81 3.73
C TYR A 17 9.81 -7.51 5.09
N LEU A 18 10.97 -7.98 5.53
CA LEU A 18 11.13 -8.58 6.85
C LEU A 18 10.71 -7.61 7.97
N ARG A 19 11.18 -6.36 7.93
CA ARG A 19 10.84 -5.33 8.93
C ARG A 19 9.35 -5.03 8.94
N PHE A 20 8.76 -4.92 7.75
CA PHE A 20 7.32 -4.72 7.59
C PHE A 20 6.50 -5.87 8.20
N GLN A 21 6.90 -7.13 7.96
CA GLN A 21 6.23 -8.30 8.57
C GLN A 21 6.34 -8.31 10.10
N GLN A 22 7.42 -7.74 10.65
CA GLN A 22 7.60 -7.55 12.09
C GLN A 22 6.85 -6.34 12.66
N ARG A 23 6.05 -5.63 11.83
CA ARG A 23 5.39 -4.36 12.17
C ARG A 23 6.37 -3.24 12.56
N ASP A 24 7.64 -3.38 12.20
CA ASP A 24 8.68 -2.36 12.36
C ASP A 24 8.64 -1.40 11.15
N TYR A 25 7.53 -0.67 11.04
CA TYR A 25 7.24 0.21 9.90
C TYR A 25 8.24 1.36 9.77
N ALA A 26 8.69 1.89 10.91
CA ALA A 26 9.66 2.98 10.96
C ALA A 26 11.00 2.58 10.33
N SER A 27 11.46 1.34 10.57
CA SER A 27 12.69 0.83 9.93
C SER A 27 12.47 0.37 8.50
N ALA A 28 11.27 -0.09 8.15
CA ALA A 28 10.95 -0.53 6.78
C ALA A 28 10.89 0.64 5.79
N MET A 29 10.32 1.78 6.19
CA MET A 29 10.06 2.91 5.29
C MET A 29 11.29 3.48 4.56
N PRO A 30 12.42 3.79 5.24
CA PRO A 30 13.59 4.32 4.56
C PRO A 30 14.15 3.35 3.52
N LEU A 31 14.06 2.04 3.79
CA LEU A 31 14.49 1.00 2.86
C LEU A 31 13.58 0.99 1.62
N LEU A 32 12.25 1.04 1.81
CA LEU A 32 11.26 1.07 0.73
C LEU A 32 11.37 2.31 -0.18
N GLN A 33 11.69 3.47 0.39
CA GLN A 33 11.88 4.71 -0.37
C GLN A 33 13.14 4.69 -1.25
N GLN A 34 14.12 3.88 -0.89
CA GLN A 34 15.41 3.78 -1.60
C GLN A 34 15.46 2.67 -2.64
N VAL A 35 14.43 1.81 -2.72
CA VAL A 35 14.45 0.71 -3.70
C VAL A 35 14.09 1.26 -5.08
N ASP A 36 15.01 1.11 -6.02
CA ASP A 36 14.75 1.31 -7.45
C ASP A 36 14.43 -0.03 -8.09
N LEU A 37 13.13 -0.34 -8.20
CA LEU A 37 12.64 -1.60 -8.70
C LEU A 37 12.36 -1.47 -10.21
N GLU A 38 13.01 -2.28 -11.03
CA GLU A 38 12.72 -2.29 -12.48
C GLU A 38 11.39 -3.00 -12.78
N ASP A 39 11.03 -4.00 -11.96
CA ASP A 39 9.81 -4.78 -12.12
C ASP A 39 8.57 -4.01 -11.62
N PRO A 40 7.52 -3.83 -12.45
CA PRO A 40 6.32 -3.11 -12.05
C PRO A 40 5.55 -3.76 -10.88
N LEU A 41 5.53 -5.08 -10.76
CA LEU A 41 4.83 -5.78 -9.68
C LEU A 41 5.54 -5.58 -8.34
N ASN A 42 6.87 -5.62 -8.33
CA ASN A 42 7.65 -5.30 -7.14
C ASN A 42 7.41 -3.85 -6.70
N ASN A 43 7.32 -2.91 -7.65
CA ASN A 43 6.95 -1.52 -7.35
C ASN A 43 5.56 -1.40 -6.72
N LEU A 44 4.58 -2.16 -7.21
CA LEU A 44 3.26 -2.20 -6.59
C LEU A 44 3.33 -2.71 -5.16
N ASP A 45 4.11 -3.76 -4.89
CA ASP A 45 4.26 -4.28 -3.53
C ASP A 45 4.93 -3.29 -2.59
N ALA A 46 6.03 -2.67 -3.00
CA ALA A 46 6.71 -1.64 -2.20
C ALA A 46 5.78 -0.45 -1.88
N ARG A 47 4.95 -0.01 -2.85
CA ARG A 47 3.97 1.06 -2.63
C ARG A 47 2.84 0.65 -1.69
N ARG A 48 2.36 -0.60 -1.76
CA ARG A 48 1.38 -1.15 -0.82
C ARG A 48 1.94 -1.25 0.59
N MET A 49 3.21 -1.62 0.73
CA MET A 49 3.89 -1.61 2.03
C MET A 49 4.04 -0.20 2.58
N LEU A 50 4.52 0.77 1.79
CA LEU A 50 4.62 2.17 2.21
C LEU A 50 3.26 2.75 2.62
N LEU A 51 2.19 2.45 1.87
CA LEU A 51 0.83 2.89 2.17
C LEU A 51 0.41 2.43 3.57
N ARG A 52 0.59 1.14 3.85
CA ARG A 52 0.27 0.55 5.16
C ARG A 52 1.16 1.15 6.24
N SER A 53 2.47 1.23 6.02
CA SER A 53 3.41 1.83 6.98
C SER A 53 3.02 3.27 7.36
N TYR A 54 2.71 4.13 6.38
CA TYR A 54 2.30 5.51 6.69
C TYR A 54 0.98 5.56 7.45
N TYR A 55 0.01 4.70 7.11
CA TYR A 55 -1.26 4.62 7.81
C TYR A 55 -1.06 4.19 9.28
N GLU A 56 -0.30 3.12 9.51
CA GLU A 56 -0.04 2.55 10.84
C GLU A 56 0.75 3.52 11.74
N LEU A 57 1.64 4.33 11.16
CA LEU A 57 2.40 5.35 11.88
C LEU A 57 1.64 6.69 12.04
N GLY A 58 0.46 6.84 11.43
CA GLY A 58 -0.30 8.09 11.45
C GLY A 58 0.33 9.24 10.63
N GLU A 59 1.16 8.90 9.65
CA GLU A 59 1.87 9.84 8.79
C GLU A 59 0.97 10.33 7.63
N TRP A 60 -0.12 11.03 7.98
CA TRP A 60 -1.22 11.33 7.05
C TRP A 60 -0.82 12.16 5.83
N SER A 61 0.07 13.14 6.00
CA SER A 61 0.55 13.99 4.90
C SER A 61 1.37 13.19 3.88
N ALA A 62 2.23 12.28 4.38
CA ALA A 62 3.04 11.40 3.55
C ALA A 62 2.17 10.35 2.85
N LEU A 63 1.15 9.82 3.55
CA LEU A 63 0.16 8.91 2.97
C LEU A 63 -0.60 9.57 1.82
N GLU A 64 -1.14 10.78 2.01
CA GLU A 64 -1.87 11.49 0.94
C GLU A 64 -0.97 11.71 -0.31
N SER A 65 0.26 12.17 -0.08
CA SER A 65 1.27 12.33 -1.15
C SER A 65 1.56 11.00 -1.87
N LEU A 66 1.67 9.90 -1.12
CA LEU A 66 1.85 8.57 -1.69
C LEU A 66 0.64 8.17 -2.53
N LEU A 67 -0.60 8.32 -2.05
CA LEU A 67 -1.82 7.93 -2.78
C LEU A 67 -1.95 8.66 -4.12
N GLN A 68 -1.57 9.94 -4.16
CA GLN A 68 -1.53 10.73 -5.40
C GLN A 68 -0.47 10.20 -6.37
N SER A 69 0.77 10.00 -5.89
CA SER A 69 1.86 9.47 -6.71
C SER A 69 1.61 8.04 -7.19
N PHE A 70 0.95 7.22 -6.35
CA PHE A 70 0.58 5.84 -6.66
C PHE A 70 -0.48 5.80 -7.75
N SER A 71 -1.52 6.63 -7.64
CA SER A 71 -2.51 6.81 -8.71
C SER A 71 -1.87 7.21 -10.04
N ALA A 72 -0.93 8.17 -10.00
CA ALA A 72 -0.20 8.60 -11.19
C ALA A 72 0.68 7.48 -11.77
N TYR A 73 1.34 6.70 -10.92
CA TYR A 73 2.12 5.53 -11.33
C TYR A 73 1.25 4.49 -12.03
N LEU A 74 0.11 4.10 -11.45
CA LEU A 74 -0.82 3.16 -12.05
C LEU A 74 -1.22 3.61 -13.46
N ARG A 75 -1.62 4.87 -13.65
CA ARG A 75 -2.00 5.43 -14.96
C ARG A 75 -0.89 5.31 -16.03
N ARG A 76 0.39 5.42 -15.64
CA ARG A 76 1.52 5.33 -16.58
C ARG A 76 1.84 3.91 -17.03
N GLN A 77 1.56 2.89 -16.22
CA GLN A 77 1.96 1.51 -16.52
C GLN A 77 1.00 0.83 -17.50
N LYS A 78 1.46 0.49 -18.71
CA LYS A 78 0.57 -0.02 -19.77
C LYS A 78 0.03 -1.43 -19.50
N ASN A 79 0.79 -2.29 -18.82
CA ASN A 79 0.53 -3.75 -18.77
C ASN A 79 0.36 -4.29 -17.34
N LEU A 80 -0.49 -3.67 -16.52
CA LEU A 80 -0.74 -4.15 -15.14
C LEU A 80 -1.87 -5.18 -15.03
N GLY A 81 -2.71 -5.35 -16.06
CA GLY A 81 -3.87 -6.24 -15.99
C GLY A 81 -4.76 -5.94 -14.76
N TYR A 82 -5.16 -6.98 -14.03
CA TYR A 82 -5.99 -6.87 -12.82
C TYR A 82 -5.29 -6.13 -11.67
N HIS A 83 -3.95 -6.08 -11.66
CA HIS A 83 -3.20 -5.36 -10.62
C HIS A 83 -3.50 -3.86 -10.62
N ARG A 84 -3.89 -3.28 -11.76
CA ARG A 84 -4.34 -1.89 -11.82
C ARG A 84 -5.57 -1.68 -10.95
N VAL A 85 -6.63 -2.43 -11.24
CA VAL A 85 -7.96 -2.26 -10.62
C VAL A 85 -7.88 -2.54 -9.12
N THR A 86 -7.18 -3.61 -8.73
CA THR A 86 -6.98 -3.95 -7.31
C THR A 86 -6.30 -2.84 -6.51
N ASN A 87 -5.30 -2.16 -7.08
CA ASN A 87 -4.60 -1.06 -6.42
C ASN A 87 -5.36 0.26 -6.49
N GLU A 88 -6.10 0.53 -7.56
CA GLU A 88 -7.03 1.69 -7.63
C GLU A 88 -8.10 1.60 -6.53
N ASN A 89 -8.65 0.40 -6.31
CA ASN A 89 -9.60 0.16 -5.23
C ASN A 89 -8.95 0.28 -3.84
N LEU A 90 -7.73 -0.21 -3.66
CA LEU A 90 -6.98 0.02 -2.42
C LEU A 90 -6.80 1.51 -2.13
N ILE A 91 -6.40 2.31 -3.13
CA ILE A 91 -6.25 3.76 -2.98
C ILE A 91 -7.60 4.40 -2.60
N LEU A 92 -8.68 4.03 -3.30
CA LEU A 92 -10.03 4.53 -3.03
C LEU A 92 -10.46 4.25 -1.58
N PHE A 93 -10.33 3.00 -1.13
CA PHE A 93 -10.76 2.62 0.21
C PHE A 93 -9.84 3.19 1.30
N THR A 94 -8.55 3.37 1.03
CA THR A 94 -7.64 4.04 1.96
C THR A 94 -8.03 5.51 2.17
N LYS A 95 -8.41 6.23 1.11
CA LYS A 95 -8.94 7.61 1.25
C LYS A 95 -10.20 7.65 2.09
N LYS A 96 -11.15 6.74 1.83
CA LYS A 96 -12.36 6.61 2.66
C LYS A 96 -12.05 6.27 4.12
N LEU A 97 -10.99 5.51 4.40
CA LEU A 97 -10.53 5.26 5.76
C LEU A 97 -9.99 6.52 6.44
N MET A 98 -9.27 7.37 5.71
CA MET A 98 -8.68 8.62 6.21
C MET A 98 -9.76 9.69 6.47
N ASP A 99 -10.76 9.79 5.61
CA ASP A 99 -11.79 10.84 5.68
C ASP A 99 -12.90 10.55 6.72
N ARG A 100 -12.96 9.32 7.23
CA ARG A 100 -14.02 8.87 8.16
C ARG A 100 -13.74 9.33 9.59
N ASP A 101 -14.77 9.75 10.33
CA ASP A 101 -14.69 9.81 11.80
C ASP A 101 -14.56 8.38 12.36
N ARG A 102 -13.46 8.10 13.06
CA ARG A 102 -13.17 6.78 13.65
C ARG A 102 -14.24 6.32 14.66
N ARG A 103 -15.05 7.24 15.19
CA ARG A 103 -16.14 6.95 16.13
C ARG A 103 -17.45 6.58 15.44
N ASP A 104 -17.58 6.87 14.14
CA ASP A 104 -18.78 6.55 13.38
C ASP A 104 -18.81 5.07 12.96
N ARG A 105 -19.52 4.27 13.77
CA ARG A 105 -19.71 2.84 13.55
C ARG A 105 -20.58 2.53 12.33
N ALA A 106 -21.52 3.41 11.99
CA ALA A 106 -22.37 3.22 10.81
C ALA A 106 -21.56 3.43 9.53
N ALA A 107 -20.73 4.48 9.49
CA ALA A 107 -19.80 4.69 8.37
C ALA A 107 -18.78 3.56 8.25
N ALA A 108 -18.28 3.01 9.36
CA ALA A 108 -17.39 1.85 9.35
C ALA A 108 -18.07 0.60 8.76
N ALA A 109 -19.31 0.30 9.17
CA ALA A 109 -20.09 -0.81 8.65
C ALA A 109 -20.39 -0.65 7.15
N ALA A 110 -20.79 0.55 6.72
CA ALA A 110 -21.04 0.84 5.30
C ALA A 110 -19.77 0.68 4.45
N LEU A 111 -18.62 1.13 4.96
CA LEU A 111 -17.34 0.98 4.27
C LEU A 111 -16.91 -0.49 4.17
N ARG A 112 -17.12 -1.28 5.24
CA ARG A 112 -16.91 -2.74 5.20
C ARG A 112 -17.76 -3.40 4.13
N THR A 113 -19.07 -3.14 4.10
CA THR A 113 -19.97 -3.69 3.07
C THR A 113 -19.52 -3.31 1.66
N ALA A 114 -19.07 -2.06 1.45
CA ALA A 114 -18.56 -1.63 0.15
C ALA A 114 -17.27 -2.37 -0.25
N ILE A 115 -16.35 -2.61 0.70
CA ILE A 115 -15.15 -3.40 0.47
C ILE A 115 -15.53 -4.84 0.10
N ASP A 116 -16.39 -5.49 0.90
CA ASP A 116 -16.80 -6.88 0.70
C ASP A 116 -17.53 -7.10 -0.63
N ALA A 117 -18.32 -6.12 -1.09
CA ALA A 117 -19.00 -6.17 -2.39
C ALA A 117 -18.09 -5.89 -3.59
N THR A 118 -16.89 -5.35 -3.38
CA THR A 118 -15.93 -5.06 -4.46
C THR A 118 -14.99 -6.26 -4.62
N PRO A 119 -14.96 -7.00 -5.73
CA PRO A 119 -14.19 -8.26 -5.84
C PRO A 119 -12.67 -8.05 -5.85
N ASP A 120 -12.19 -7.02 -6.56
CA ASP A 120 -10.76 -6.80 -6.82
C ASP A 120 -10.20 -5.70 -5.92
N VAL A 121 -9.71 -6.04 -4.72
CA VAL A 121 -9.14 -5.08 -3.78
C VAL A 121 -7.81 -5.60 -3.24
N ALA A 122 -6.72 -4.90 -3.55
CA ALA A 122 -5.42 -5.20 -2.96
C ALA A 122 -5.45 -4.91 -1.45
N GLU A 123 -4.76 -5.74 -0.66
CA GLU A 123 -4.70 -5.61 0.80
C GLU A 123 -6.09 -5.57 1.50
N ARG A 124 -7.10 -6.26 0.95
CA ARG A 124 -8.45 -6.35 1.52
C ARG A 124 -8.44 -6.65 3.02
N ALA A 125 -7.71 -7.69 3.42
CA ALA A 125 -7.67 -8.13 4.81
C ALA A 125 -7.21 -6.99 5.74
N TRP A 126 -6.20 -6.24 5.32
CA TRP A 126 -5.70 -5.09 6.07
C TRP A 126 -6.72 -3.94 6.12
N LEU A 127 -7.37 -3.60 4.99
CA LEU A 127 -8.43 -2.56 4.98
C LEU A 127 -9.56 -2.90 5.97
N LEU A 128 -9.92 -4.18 6.04
CA LEU A 128 -10.95 -4.69 6.94
C LEU A 128 -10.51 -4.70 8.42
N GLU A 129 -9.23 -4.94 8.70
CA GLU A 129 -8.61 -4.80 10.03
C GLU A 129 -8.72 -3.35 10.54
N GLN A 130 -8.45 -2.36 9.68
CA GLN A 130 -8.53 -0.93 10.06
C GLN A 130 -9.94 -0.44 10.43
N LEU A 131 -10.97 -1.23 10.16
CA LEU A 131 -12.36 -0.96 10.55
C LEU A 131 -12.72 -1.53 11.94
N GLY A 132 -11.78 -2.23 12.60
CA GLY A 132 -11.92 -2.71 13.98
C GLY A 132 -12.68 -4.02 14.10
N VAL A 133 -12.15 -5.09 13.50
CA VAL A 133 -12.49 -6.47 13.92
C VAL A 133 -11.73 -6.78 15.21
#